data_AF-Q0UC28-F1
#
_entry.id   AF-Q0UC28-F1
#
_cell.length_a   1.000
_cell.length_b   1.000
_cell.length_c   1.000
_cell.angle_alpha   90.00
_cell.angle_beta   90.00
_cell.angle_gamma   90.00
#
_symmetry.space_group_name_H-M   'P 1'
#
loop_
_entity.id
_entity.type
_entity.pdbx_description
1 polymer ?
#
loop_
_entity_poly.entity_id
_entity_poly.type
_entity_poly.pdbx_seq_one_letter_code
_entity_poly.pdbx_strand_id
1 'polypeptide(L)'
;MTDNNDDNFNTQMLAAIKSNDLAALQKMLSTREAEGPNALQRGPGLTDALSTALELARYDMAEELFKRGARWGDSTIMYIADGAREENGWNTQAIDVAVAHGWDVNEHFDHIGSALV
;
A
#
# COMPACT_ATOMS: atom_id res chain seq x y z
N MET A 1 -11.01 -18.22 10.77
CA MET A 1 -9.69 -18.81 10.99
C MET A 1 -8.86 -18.44 9.79
N THR A 2 -7.98 -17.44 9.91
CA THR A 2 -6.89 -17.26 8.94
C THR A 2 -6.03 -18.52 9.02
N ASP A 3 -5.66 -19.04 7.86
CA ASP A 3 -4.79 -20.22 7.77
C ASP A 3 -3.39 -19.80 8.24
N ASN A 4 -2.68 -20.62 9.02
CA ASN A 4 -1.37 -20.25 9.59
C ASN A 4 -0.34 -19.81 8.51
N ASN A 5 -0.55 -20.24 7.27
CA ASN A 5 0.25 -19.81 6.12
C ASN A 5 0.01 -18.36 5.70
N ASP A 6 -1.21 -17.85 5.84
CA ASP A 6 -1.57 -16.48 5.44
C ASP A 6 -0.96 -15.47 6.43
N ASP A 7 -1.01 -15.78 7.72
CA ASP A 7 -0.42 -14.94 8.77
C ASP A 7 1.11 -14.89 8.66
N ASN A 8 1.75 -16.02 8.32
CA ASN A 8 3.20 -16.08 8.08
C ASN A 8 3.59 -15.28 6.83
N PHE A 9 2.83 -15.40 5.73
CA PHE A 9 3.04 -14.62 4.52
C PHE A 9 2.92 -13.11 4.78
N ASN A 10 1.86 -12.69 5.48
CA ASN A 10 1.65 -11.28 5.84
C ASN A 10 2.80 -10.73 6.70
N THR A 11 3.27 -11.52 7.67
CA THR A 11 4.41 -11.14 8.52
C THR A 11 5.69 -10.93 7.70
N GLN A 12 5.99 -11.85 6.78
CA GLN A 12 7.18 -11.74 5.92
C GLN A 12 7.09 -10.56 4.96
N MET A 13 5.91 -10.32 4.37
CA MET A 13 5.67 -9.18 3.49
C MET A 13 5.92 -7.85 4.21
N LEU A 14 5.38 -7.69 5.42
CA LEU A 14 5.62 -6.49 6.23
C LEU A 14 7.09 -6.33 6.63
N ALA A 15 7.79 -7.44 6.92
CA ALA A 15 9.21 -7.40 7.21
C ALA A 15 10.03 -6.89 6.02
N ALA A 16 9.75 -7.35 4.80
CA ALA A 16 10.42 -6.91 3.57
C ALA A 16 10.20 -5.41 3.31
N ILE A 17 9.00 -4.90 3.57
CA ILE A 17 8.68 -3.46 3.43
C ILE A 17 9.46 -2.64 4.45
N LYS A 18 9.45 -3.05 5.72
CA LYS A 18 10.18 -2.38 6.80
C LYS A 18 11.69 -2.38 6.57
N SER A 19 12.24 -3.44 5.98
CA SER A 19 13.66 -3.53 5.62
C SER A 19 14.01 -2.87 4.29
N ASN A 20 13.05 -2.29 3.57
CA ASN A 20 13.23 -1.74 2.22
C ASN A 20 13.84 -2.74 1.20
N ASP A 21 13.47 -4.02 1.29
CA ASP A 21 13.92 -5.08 0.36
C ASP A 21 12.86 -5.36 -0.74
N LEU A 22 12.91 -4.57 -1.82
CA LEU A 22 11.97 -4.69 -2.95
C LEU A 22 12.09 -6.04 -3.66
N ALA A 23 13.31 -6.57 -3.79
CA ALA A 23 13.54 -7.84 -4.47
C ALA A 23 12.90 -9.02 -3.70
N ALA A 24 13.03 -9.02 -2.37
CA ALA A 24 12.37 -10.01 -1.53
C ALA A 24 10.84 -9.90 -1.62
N LEU A 25 10.30 -8.67 -1.58
CA LEU A 25 8.87 -8.43 -1.73
C LEU A 25 8.33 -8.98 -3.07
N GLN A 26 8.96 -8.62 -4.19
CA GLN A 26 8.56 -9.07 -5.53
C GLN A 26 8.60 -10.59 -5.68
N LYS A 27 9.65 -11.23 -5.17
CA LYS A 27 9.80 -12.69 -5.20
C LYS A 27 8.68 -13.37 -4.40
N MET A 28 8.36 -12.85 -3.23
CA MET A 28 7.34 -13.40 -2.34
C MET A 28 5.94 -13.29 -2.96
N LEU A 29 5.58 -12.10 -3.48
CA LEU A 29 4.30 -11.85 -4.16
C LEU A 29 4.14 -12.77 -5.38
N SER A 30 5.20 -12.89 -6.20
CA SER A 30 5.17 -13.76 -7.39
C SER A 30 5.02 -15.24 -7.03
N THR A 31 5.68 -15.69 -5.95
CA THR A 31 5.55 -17.07 -5.45
C THR A 31 4.11 -17.33 -5.01
N ARG A 32 3.52 -16.40 -4.27
CA ARG A 32 2.16 -16.52 -3.76
C ARG A 32 1.13 -16.50 -4.88
N GLU A 33 1.28 -15.62 -5.87
CA GLU A 33 0.39 -15.55 -7.04
C GLU A 33 0.36 -16.86 -7.84
N ALA A 34 1.49 -17.56 -7.93
CA ALA A 34 1.58 -18.85 -8.60
C ALA A 34 0.77 -19.97 -7.91
N GLU A 35 0.34 -19.79 -6.65
CA GLU A 35 -0.50 -20.76 -5.95
C GLU A 35 -1.96 -20.76 -6.45
N GLY A 36 -2.39 -19.74 -7.20
CA GLY A 36 -3.68 -19.71 -7.86
C GLY A 36 -4.34 -18.32 -7.93
N PRO A 37 -5.47 -18.21 -8.64
CA PRO A 37 -6.02 -16.94 -9.13
C PRO A 37 -6.46 -15.93 -8.06
N ASN A 38 -6.57 -16.33 -6.79
CA ASN A 38 -6.94 -15.45 -5.67
C ASN A 38 -5.98 -15.56 -4.49
N ALA A 39 -4.78 -16.14 -4.66
CA ALA A 39 -3.86 -16.43 -3.56
C ALA A 39 -3.37 -15.18 -2.81
N LEU A 40 -3.31 -14.04 -3.52
CA LEU A 40 -2.95 -12.73 -2.96
C LEU A 40 -4.13 -11.99 -2.32
N GLN A 41 -5.37 -12.38 -2.63
CA GLN A 41 -6.59 -11.74 -2.12
C GLN A 41 -7.11 -12.44 -0.85
N ARG A 42 -6.36 -13.40 -0.32
CA ARG A 42 -6.70 -14.10 0.92
C ARG A 42 -6.41 -13.17 2.10
N GLY A 43 -7.46 -12.52 2.61
CA GLY A 43 -7.39 -11.63 3.77
C GLY A 43 -6.91 -10.21 3.45
N PRO A 44 -6.71 -9.38 4.50
CA PRO A 44 -6.39 -7.94 4.35
C PRO A 44 -4.92 -7.64 4.03
N GLY A 45 -4.06 -8.66 3.90
CA GLY A 45 -2.60 -8.52 3.93
C GLY A 45 -2.02 -7.51 2.94
N LEU A 46 -2.54 -7.44 1.71
CA LEU A 46 -2.06 -6.49 0.70
C LEU A 46 -2.40 -5.03 1.06
N THR A 47 -3.54 -4.75 1.69
CA THR A 47 -3.94 -3.40 2.08
C THR A 47 -3.14 -2.91 3.28
N ASP A 48 -2.86 -3.78 4.25
CA ASP A 48 -2.00 -3.46 5.40
C ASP A 48 -0.54 -3.22 4.96
N ALA A 49 -0.06 -4.05 4.03
CA ALA A 49 1.24 -3.87 3.40
C ALA A 49 1.33 -2.54 2.64
N LEU A 50 0.30 -2.18 1.88
CA LEU A 50 0.24 -0.93 1.15
C LEU A 50 0.29 0.28 2.09
N SER A 51 -0.53 0.26 3.15
CA SER A 51 -0.55 1.32 4.17
C SER A 51 0.83 1.50 4.81
N THR A 52 1.49 0.39 5.18
CA THR A 52 2.84 0.40 5.76
C THR A 52 3.88 0.95 4.78
N ALA A 53 3.80 0.58 3.49
CA ALA A 53 4.73 1.06 2.48
C ALA A 53 4.61 2.58 2.30
N LEU A 54 3.38 3.11 2.30
CA LEU A 54 3.13 4.55 2.17
C LEU A 54 3.55 5.33 3.42
N GLU A 55 3.26 4.81 4.62
CA GLU A 55 3.72 5.37 5.90
C GLU A 55 5.26 5.52 5.94
N LEU A 56 5.98 4.56 5.38
CA LEU A 56 7.45 4.53 5.36
C LEU A 56 8.06 5.16 4.09
N ALA A 57 7.26 5.85 3.28
CA ALA A 57 7.67 6.46 2.01
C ALA A 57 8.39 5.49 1.03
N ARG A 58 7.93 4.23 0.97
CA ARG A 58 8.45 3.17 0.08
C ARG A 58 7.65 3.10 -1.22
N TYR A 59 7.74 4.14 -2.05
CA TYR A 59 6.87 4.28 -3.23
C TYR A 59 7.04 3.17 -4.26
N ASP A 60 8.26 2.70 -4.52
CA ASP A 60 8.50 1.59 -5.45
C ASP A 60 7.79 0.29 -5.00
N MET A 61 7.69 0.09 -3.68
CA MET A 61 6.98 -1.05 -3.10
C MET A 61 5.47 -0.85 -3.12
N ALA A 62 4.98 0.38 -2.88
CA ALA A 62 3.57 0.70 -3.03
C ALA A 62 3.11 0.46 -4.48
N GLU A 63 3.90 0.87 -5.47
CA GLU A 63 3.63 0.61 -6.89
C GLU A 63 3.57 -0.89 -7.22
N GLU A 64 4.50 -1.68 -6.67
CA GLU A 64 4.45 -3.15 -6.81
C GLU A 64 3.17 -3.72 -6.20
N LEU A 65 2.79 -3.29 -5.00
CA LEU A 65 1.57 -3.76 -4.33
C LEU A 65 0.31 -3.40 -5.14
N PHE A 66 0.25 -2.20 -5.72
CA PHE A 66 -0.84 -1.81 -6.61
C PHE A 66 -0.90 -2.68 -7.88
N LYS A 67 0.24 -2.98 -8.51
CA LYS A 67 0.31 -3.89 -9.66
C LYS A 67 -0.24 -5.28 -9.33
N ARG A 68 -0.10 -5.72 -8.08
CA ARG A 68 -0.64 -6.99 -7.56
C ARG A 68 -2.08 -6.91 -7.05
N GLY A 69 -2.75 -5.77 -7.25
CA GLY A 69 -4.17 -5.60 -6.93
C GLY A 69 -4.46 -5.17 -5.49
N ALA A 70 -3.46 -4.62 -4.77
CA ALA A 70 -3.73 -3.92 -3.51
C ALA A 70 -4.73 -2.78 -3.76
N ARG A 71 -5.64 -2.58 -2.81
CA ARG A 71 -6.69 -1.55 -2.90
C ARG A 71 -6.52 -0.53 -1.80
N TRP A 72 -6.93 0.68 -2.13
CA TRP A 72 -7.16 1.77 -1.18
C TRP A 72 -8.09 1.33 -0.06
N GLY A 73 -7.72 1.67 1.17
CA GLY A 73 -8.64 1.75 2.30
C GLY A 73 -8.54 3.12 2.96
N ASP A 74 -9.45 3.40 3.88
CA ASP A 74 -9.57 4.71 4.56
C ASP A 74 -8.26 5.14 5.24
N SER A 75 -7.53 4.18 5.81
CA SER A 75 -6.23 4.40 6.46
C SER A 75 -5.12 4.76 5.46
N THR A 76 -5.19 4.25 4.23
CA THR A 76 -4.18 4.49 3.19
C THR A 76 -4.17 5.95 2.72
N ILE A 77 -5.33 6.60 2.67
CA ILE A 77 -5.47 8.03 2.31
C ILE A 77 -4.88 8.92 3.41
N MET A 78 -5.09 8.57 4.68
CA MET A 78 -4.51 9.26 5.82
C MET A 78 -2.97 9.23 5.77
N TYR A 79 -2.37 8.08 5.47
CA TYR A 79 -0.91 7.95 5.36
C TYR A 79 -0.32 8.71 4.16
N ILE A 80 -1.05 8.86 3.06
CA ILE A 80 -0.61 9.75 1.96
C ILE A 80 -0.62 11.20 2.42
N ALA A 81 -1.67 11.64 3.12
CA ALA A 81 -1.78 13.00 3.62
C ALA A 81 -0.73 13.31 4.71
N ASP A 82 -0.40 12.34 5.56
CA ASP A 82 0.61 12.48 6.62
C ASP A 82 2.04 12.29 6.08
N GLY A 83 2.28 11.37 5.16
CA GLY A 83 3.56 11.18 4.47
C GLY A 83 3.91 12.34 3.54
N ALA A 84 2.91 13.05 3.01
CA ALA A 84 3.10 14.32 2.30
C ALA A 84 3.55 15.47 3.23
N ARG A 85 3.55 15.29 4.55
CA ARG A 85 3.79 16.34 5.56
C ARG A 85 5.14 16.27 6.30
N GLU A 86 6.11 15.49 5.84
CA GLU A 86 7.44 15.52 6.49
C GLU A 86 8.13 16.90 6.35
N GLU A 87 8.95 17.22 7.35
CA GLU A 87 9.58 18.52 7.69
C GLU A 87 10.37 19.25 6.57
N ASN A 88 10.35 18.76 5.32
CA ASN A 88 11.08 19.35 4.17
C ASN A 88 10.25 19.56 2.89
N GLY A 89 8.92 19.55 2.98
CA GLY A 89 8.03 19.98 1.89
C GLY A 89 7.13 18.87 1.35
N TRP A 90 6.13 19.28 0.57
CA TRP A 90 5.11 18.40 0.02
C TRP A 90 5.73 17.26 -0.79
N ASN A 91 5.59 16.02 -0.31
CA ASN A 91 5.98 14.84 -1.06
C ASN A 91 4.87 14.45 -2.03
N THR A 92 4.93 15.00 -3.25
CA THR A 92 3.92 14.76 -4.30
C THR A 92 3.96 13.33 -4.83
N GLN A 93 5.05 12.58 -4.63
CA GLN A 93 5.20 11.23 -5.18
C GLN A 93 4.15 10.26 -4.62
N ALA A 94 3.78 10.41 -3.34
CA ALA A 94 2.69 9.65 -2.74
C ALA A 94 1.34 9.92 -3.44
N ILE A 95 1.09 11.19 -3.78
CA ILE A 95 -0.12 11.64 -4.48
C ILE A 95 -0.09 11.17 -5.94
N ASP A 96 1.05 11.26 -6.62
CA ASP A 96 1.22 10.83 -8.01
C ASP A 96 0.98 9.32 -8.16
N VAL A 97 1.56 8.51 -7.27
CA VAL A 97 1.30 7.07 -7.19
C VAL A 97 -0.19 6.82 -6.91
N ALA A 98 -0.81 7.61 -6.05
CA ALA A 98 -2.21 7.43 -5.71
C ALA A 98 -3.15 7.66 -6.88
N VAL A 99 -2.99 8.78 -7.56
CA VAL A 99 -3.76 9.14 -8.76
C VAL A 99 -3.51 8.14 -9.89
N ALA A 100 -2.27 7.70 -10.10
CA ALA A 100 -1.93 6.70 -11.12
C ALA A 100 -2.64 5.35 -10.92
N HIS A 101 -2.96 5.01 -9.67
CA HIS A 101 -3.65 3.78 -9.30
C HIS A 101 -5.13 4.00 -8.95
N GLY A 102 -5.74 5.04 -9.55
CA GLY A 102 -7.18 5.20 -9.61
C GLY A 102 -7.81 5.76 -8.34
N TRP A 103 -7.03 6.38 -7.45
CA TRP A 103 -7.60 7.21 -6.40
C TRP A 103 -8.37 8.38 -7.02
N ASP A 104 -9.66 8.47 -6.72
CA ASP A 104 -10.43 9.66 -7.04
C ASP A 104 -10.10 10.72 -5.97
N VAL A 105 -9.43 11.78 -6.39
CA VAL A 105 -9.08 12.93 -5.52
C VAL A 105 -10.31 13.63 -4.94
N ASN A 106 -11.51 13.35 -5.47
CA ASN A 106 -12.79 13.82 -4.95
C ASN A 106 -13.47 12.78 -4.03
N GLU A 107 -12.89 11.60 -3.84
CA GLU A 107 -13.39 10.57 -2.95
C GLU A 107 -13.24 11.06 -1.50
N HIS A 108 -14.38 11.38 -0.90
CA HIS A 108 -14.47 12.01 0.40
C HIS A 108 -14.99 11.04 1.44
N PHE A 109 -14.16 10.76 2.43
CA PHE A 109 -14.56 9.99 3.61
C PHE A 109 -15.17 10.84 4.74
N ASP A 110 -15.36 12.16 4.55
CA ASP A 110 -16.41 13.01 5.17
C ASP A 110 -16.13 14.53 5.11
N HIS A 111 -15.00 14.99 4.56
CA HIS A 111 -14.70 16.44 4.50
C HIS A 111 -14.20 16.92 3.13
N ILE A 112 -15.11 17.55 2.38
CA ILE A 112 -14.87 18.25 1.12
C ILE A 112 -14.31 19.66 1.36
N GLY A 113 -13.24 20.02 0.64
CA GLY A 113 -13.06 21.40 0.16
C GLY A 113 -12.45 22.44 1.12
N SER A 114 -11.21 22.24 1.58
CA SER A 114 -10.44 23.34 2.24
C SER A 114 -9.09 23.64 1.60
N ALA A 115 -8.69 22.98 0.51
CA ALA A 115 -7.43 23.31 -0.16
C ALA A 115 -7.55 24.50 -1.15
N LEU A 116 -8.77 25.00 -1.40
CA LEU A 116 -9.04 26.20 -2.20
C LEU A 116 -10.18 27.01 -1.58
N VAL A 117 -10.00 27.48 -0.34
CA VAL A 117 -10.69 28.68 0.19
C VAL A 117 -9.70 29.53 0.97
#